data_AF-A0A2E0F0X5-F1
#
_entry.id   AF-A0A2E0F0X5-F1
#
_cell.length_a   1.000
_cell.length_b   1.000
_cell.length_c   1.000
_cell.angle_alpha   90.00
_cell.angle_beta   90.00
_cell.angle_gamma   90.00
#
_symmetry.space_group_name_H-M   'P 1'
#
loop_
_entity.id
_entity.type
_entity.pdbx_description
1 polymer ?
#
loop_
_entity_poly.entity_id
_entity_poly.type
_entity_poly.pdbx_seq_one_letter_code
_entity_poly.pdbx_strand_id
1 'polypeptide(L)'
;MRETRSHHSKDDLSWSEVGEMAYGYLRIPMALILVQVVYWWATEPDASLEPLQVLLAWLWTGCSNLIWPGSAELVFHGPSQSWTGVNLIGSGFINGEVPLYIDAECAGVNEIMFLGTLMLLTPGVQKQIRYRSLLGMAVIVQFLNFLRLMALYPIGMQYGEAEMNEMHEFIFKQGFLILLIVFWFVWFMMLERRGLRNKNAKPALSDLYKYRNLRMRESLPKASVIALVICAFLAVWSTYEVTMNEENLKFKGVAEDCQYDPMEGYVDSEGKSCFVEMNIWDNVWDRSIRGWLFSGIVAMLAIVKAPQPKVAGLWEEE
;
A
#
# COMPACT_ATOMS: atom_id res chain seq x y z
N MET A 1 -55.21 -47.86 7.84
CA MET A 1 -54.70 -46.48 7.83
C MET A 1 -53.21 -46.55 7.50
N ARG A 2 -52.79 -45.89 6.43
CA ARG A 2 -51.44 -45.94 5.88
C ARG A 2 -50.69 -44.73 6.46
N GLU A 3 -49.69 -44.97 7.31
CA GLU A 3 -48.78 -43.91 7.77
C GLU A 3 -47.99 -43.39 6.57
N THR A 4 -48.27 -42.15 6.17
CA THR A 4 -47.46 -41.39 5.25
C THR A 4 -46.18 -40.99 5.96
N ARG A 5 -45.09 -41.74 5.71
CA ARG A 5 -43.72 -41.29 5.97
C ARG A 5 -43.52 -39.95 5.24
N SER A 6 -43.41 -38.86 5.99
CA SER A 6 -42.93 -37.59 5.46
C SER A 6 -41.48 -37.79 5.01
N HIS A 7 -41.26 -37.71 3.70
CA HIS A 7 -39.93 -37.58 3.12
C HIS A 7 -39.24 -36.37 3.74
N HIS A 8 -38.18 -36.63 4.49
CA HIS A 8 -37.24 -35.62 4.95
C HIS A 8 -36.55 -35.06 3.70
N SER A 9 -36.95 -33.87 3.23
CA SER A 9 -36.22 -33.16 2.17
C SER A 9 -34.85 -32.78 2.70
N LYS A 10 -33.82 -33.09 1.90
CA LYS A 10 -32.41 -33.00 2.27
C LYS A 10 -31.70 -31.80 1.64
N ASP A 11 -32.42 -30.88 0.98
CA ASP A 11 -31.77 -29.99 -0.01
C ASP A 11 -32.21 -28.51 0.00
N ASP A 12 -32.86 -28.01 1.05
CA ASP A 12 -33.15 -26.57 1.15
C ASP A 12 -32.18 -25.90 2.13
N LEU A 13 -31.03 -25.46 1.60
CA LEU A 13 -30.14 -24.52 2.30
C LEU A 13 -30.98 -23.31 2.73
N SER A 14 -31.05 -23.05 4.03
CA SER A 14 -31.80 -21.89 4.53
C SER A 14 -31.24 -20.60 3.93
N TRP A 15 -32.11 -19.64 3.58
CA TRP A 15 -31.67 -18.33 3.07
C TRP A 15 -30.65 -17.63 3.96
N SER A 16 -30.69 -17.90 5.27
CA SER A 16 -29.66 -17.49 6.24
C SER A 16 -28.30 -18.15 6.01
N GLU A 17 -28.26 -19.45 5.70
CA GLU A 17 -27.03 -20.19 5.42
C GLU A 17 -26.43 -19.81 4.05
N VAL A 18 -27.27 -19.55 3.05
CA VAL A 18 -26.85 -18.97 1.77
C VAL A 18 -26.27 -17.57 1.99
N GLY A 19 -26.90 -16.75 2.82
CA GLY A 19 -26.41 -15.42 3.20
C GLY A 19 -25.06 -15.46 3.92
N GLU A 20 -24.87 -16.40 4.86
CA GLU A 20 -23.60 -16.60 5.56
C GLU A 20 -22.50 -17.11 4.62
N MET A 21 -22.81 -18.04 3.71
CA MET A 21 -21.85 -18.50 2.70
C MET A 21 -21.48 -17.39 1.72
N ALA A 22 -22.47 -16.64 1.21
CA ALA A 22 -22.25 -15.50 0.33
C ALA A 22 -21.37 -14.43 1.00
N TYR A 23 -21.63 -14.11 2.27
CA TYR A 23 -20.78 -13.19 3.04
C TYR A 23 -19.36 -13.73 3.22
N GLY A 24 -19.21 -15.03 3.49
CA GLY A 24 -17.91 -15.70 3.65
C GLY A 24 -17.00 -15.55 2.42
N TYR A 25 -17.58 -15.57 1.21
CA TYR A 25 -16.84 -15.40 -0.04
C TYR A 25 -16.74 -13.94 -0.49
N LEU A 26 -17.80 -13.13 -0.35
CA LEU A 26 -17.84 -11.73 -0.81
C LEU A 26 -16.96 -10.80 0.03
N ARG A 27 -16.68 -11.14 1.29
CA ARG A 27 -15.79 -10.34 2.15
C ARG A 27 -14.38 -10.17 1.59
N ILE A 28 -13.88 -11.14 0.83
CA ILE A 28 -12.52 -11.10 0.26
C ILE A 28 -12.43 -10.03 -0.83
N PRO A 29 -13.22 -10.08 -1.92
CA PRO A 29 -13.19 -9.02 -2.94
C PRO A 29 -13.59 -7.66 -2.37
N MET A 30 -14.55 -7.58 -1.45
CA MET A 30 -14.95 -6.30 -0.84
C MET A 30 -13.80 -5.68 -0.03
N ALA A 31 -13.09 -6.47 0.77
CA ALA A 31 -11.94 -5.99 1.53
C ALA A 31 -10.77 -5.60 0.60
N LEU A 32 -10.54 -6.34 -0.48
CA LEU A 32 -9.52 -6.00 -1.47
C LEU A 32 -9.82 -4.67 -2.18
N ILE A 33 -11.08 -4.42 -2.56
CA ILE A 33 -11.48 -3.12 -3.13
C ILE A 33 -11.25 -1.99 -2.10
N LEU A 34 -11.63 -2.20 -0.85
CA LEU A 34 -11.44 -1.20 0.20
C LEU A 34 -9.96 -0.90 0.43
N VAL A 35 -9.13 -1.95 0.44
CA VAL A 35 -7.67 -1.81 0.53
C VAL A 35 -7.09 -1.11 -0.69
N GLN A 36 -7.61 -1.34 -1.89
CA GLN A 36 -7.19 -0.64 -3.09
C GLN A 36 -7.52 0.86 -3.03
N VAL A 37 -8.70 1.22 -2.53
CA VAL A 37 -9.09 2.62 -2.29
C VAL A 37 -8.17 3.28 -1.27
N VAL A 38 -7.84 2.57 -0.18
CA VAL A 38 -6.88 3.05 0.82
C VAL A 38 -5.48 3.17 0.24
N TYR A 39 -5.07 2.24 -0.62
CA TYR A 39 -3.79 2.28 -1.31
C TYR A 39 -3.70 3.53 -2.20
N TRP A 40 -4.66 3.75 -3.10
CA TRP A 40 -4.69 4.95 -3.94
C TRP A 40 -4.70 6.23 -3.10
N TRP A 41 -5.52 6.28 -2.06
CA TRP A 41 -5.52 7.41 -1.13
C TRP A 41 -4.20 7.57 -0.33
N ALA A 42 -3.41 6.52 -0.17
CA ALA A 42 -2.10 6.62 0.48
C ALA A 42 -0.98 6.99 -0.49
N THR A 43 -1.06 6.56 -1.76
CA THR A 43 0.08 6.55 -2.70
C THR A 43 -0.02 7.52 -3.88
N GLU A 44 -1.15 8.18 -4.09
CA GLU A 44 -1.33 9.14 -5.19
C GLU A 44 -0.36 10.35 -5.19
N PRO A 45 0.22 10.83 -4.06
CA PRO A 45 1.33 11.78 -4.10
C PRO A 45 2.64 11.06 -4.46
N ASP A 46 3.41 11.65 -5.38
CA ASP A 46 4.66 11.09 -5.92
C ASP A 46 5.70 10.73 -4.83
N ALA A 47 5.66 11.43 -3.69
CA ALA A 47 6.56 11.26 -2.53
C ALA A 47 5.85 10.72 -1.26
N SER A 48 4.77 9.97 -1.40
CA SER A 48 3.99 9.45 -0.27
C SER A 48 4.78 8.51 0.67
N LEU A 49 5.80 7.83 0.15
CA LEU A 49 6.66 6.89 0.87
C LEU A 49 8.14 7.24 0.72
N GLU A 50 8.43 8.54 0.81
CA GLU A 50 9.74 9.13 0.53
C GLU A 50 10.92 8.37 1.16
N PRO A 51 10.91 7.99 2.46
CA PRO A 51 12.06 7.30 3.05
C PRO A 51 12.35 5.94 2.40
N LEU A 52 11.30 5.23 2.01
CA LEU A 52 11.42 3.93 1.33
C LEU A 52 11.85 4.12 -0.13
N GLN A 53 11.27 5.10 -0.83
CA GLN A 53 11.61 5.40 -2.22
C GLN A 53 13.07 5.86 -2.36
N VAL A 54 13.54 6.76 -1.49
CA VAL A 54 14.93 7.22 -1.45
C VAL A 54 15.88 6.05 -1.15
N LEU A 55 15.54 5.20 -0.18
CA LEU A 55 16.35 4.01 0.13
C LEU A 55 16.44 3.08 -1.08
N LEU A 56 15.34 2.84 -1.78
CA LEU A 56 15.32 2.01 -2.98
C LEU A 56 16.12 2.65 -4.12
N ALA A 57 16.05 3.97 -4.30
CA ALA A 57 16.79 4.67 -5.36
C ALA A 57 18.29 4.61 -5.10
N TRP A 58 18.68 4.78 -3.84
CA TRP A 58 20.06 4.61 -3.41
C TRP A 58 20.56 3.17 -3.59
N LEU A 59 19.78 2.19 -3.14
CA LEU A 59 20.13 0.77 -3.31
C LEU A 59 20.22 0.38 -4.78
N TRP A 60 19.28 0.85 -5.60
CA TRP A 60 19.24 0.52 -7.02
C TRP A 60 20.44 1.11 -7.74
N THR A 61 20.72 2.40 -7.52
CA THR A 61 21.91 3.06 -8.10
C THR A 61 23.20 2.38 -7.64
N GLY A 62 23.33 2.07 -6.35
CA GLY A 62 24.51 1.41 -5.80
C GLY A 62 24.72 0.00 -6.35
N CYS A 63 23.67 -0.82 -6.39
CA CYS A 63 23.74 -2.19 -6.93
C CYS A 63 23.96 -2.20 -8.44
N SER A 64 23.32 -1.29 -9.19
CA SER A 64 23.52 -1.16 -10.64
C SER A 64 24.96 -0.81 -10.95
N ASN A 65 25.54 0.19 -10.28
CA ASN A 65 26.94 0.55 -10.47
C ASN A 65 27.94 -0.52 -10.00
N LEU A 66 27.56 -1.37 -9.03
CA LEU A 66 28.38 -2.49 -8.60
C LEU A 66 28.48 -3.58 -9.68
N ILE A 67 27.39 -3.85 -10.40
CA ILE A 67 27.33 -4.88 -11.44
C ILE A 67 27.78 -4.32 -12.80
N TRP A 68 27.35 -3.09 -13.12
CA TRP A 68 27.64 -2.37 -14.36
C TRP A 68 28.16 -0.96 -14.02
N PRO A 69 29.49 -0.77 -13.97
CA PRO A 69 30.07 0.51 -13.58
C PRO A 69 29.62 1.67 -14.49
N GLY A 70 29.08 2.74 -13.90
CA GLY A 70 28.61 3.92 -14.62
C GLY A 70 27.23 3.75 -15.28
N SER A 71 26.47 2.73 -14.89
CA SER A 71 25.14 2.43 -15.44
C SER A 71 24.01 3.29 -14.88
N ALA A 72 24.17 3.85 -13.69
CA ALA A 72 23.10 4.55 -12.99
C ALA A 72 23.61 5.78 -12.24
N GLU A 73 22.82 6.85 -12.24
CA GLU A 73 23.07 8.06 -11.45
C GLU A 73 21.84 8.42 -10.60
N LEU A 74 22.06 8.72 -9.33
CA LEU A 74 21.01 9.16 -8.42
C LEU A 74 20.77 10.66 -8.62
N VAL A 75 19.55 11.03 -8.99
CA VAL A 75 19.17 12.41 -9.31
C VAL A 75 18.01 12.89 -8.46
N PHE A 76 17.97 14.20 -8.24
CA PHE A 76 16.85 14.85 -7.57
C PHE A 76 15.65 14.92 -8.52
N HIS A 77 14.51 14.40 -8.08
CA HIS A 77 13.28 14.45 -8.87
C HIS A 77 12.45 15.67 -8.42
N GLY A 78 12.37 16.68 -9.31
CA GLY A 78 11.70 17.96 -9.04
C GLY A 78 10.28 17.82 -8.49
N PRO A 79 9.36 17.08 -9.15
CA PRO A 79 7.98 16.91 -8.69
C PRO A 79 7.83 16.33 -7.27
N SER A 80 8.68 15.38 -6.89
CA SER A 80 8.66 14.74 -5.56
C SER A 80 9.47 15.52 -4.50
N GLN A 81 10.23 16.54 -4.92
CA GLN A 81 11.20 17.26 -4.10
C GLN A 81 12.16 16.34 -3.32
N SER A 82 12.51 15.19 -3.89
CA SER A 82 13.32 14.18 -3.20
C SER A 82 14.26 13.42 -4.15
N TRP A 83 15.23 12.71 -3.55
CA TRP A 83 16.23 11.89 -4.23
C TRP A 83 15.66 10.54 -4.65
N THR A 84 14.57 10.57 -5.43
CA THR A 84 13.86 9.38 -5.92
C THR A 84 14.13 9.10 -7.40
N GLY A 85 14.85 10.00 -8.09
CA GLY A 85 15.20 9.85 -9.50
C GLY A 85 16.45 8.99 -9.71
N VAL A 86 16.43 8.15 -10.73
CA VAL A 86 17.55 7.32 -11.16
C VAL A 86 17.69 7.42 -12.68
N ASN A 87 18.78 8.02 -13.15
CA ASN A 87 19.10 8.07 -14.57
C ASN A 87 19.89 6.81 -14.96
N LEU A 88 19.37 6.01 -15.89
CA LEU A 88 20.09 4.89 -16.46
C LEU A 88 20.91 5.37 -17.65
N ILE A 89 22.22 5.09 -17.65
CA ILE A 89 23.17 5.58 -18.65
C ILE A 89 23.70 4.41 -19.44
N GLY A 90 23.67 4.50 -20.77
CA GLY A 90 24.15 3.41 -21.62
C GLY A 90 23.94 3.63 -23.12
N SER A 91 24.79 2.98 -23.92
CA SER A 91 24.75 3.08 -25.38
C SER A 91 23.54 2.42 -26.04
N GLY A 92 22.73 1.67 -25.27
CA GLY A 92 21.48 1.08 -25.76
C GLY A 92 20.30 2.06 -25.78
N PHE A 93 20.45 3.24 -25.18
CA PHE A 93 19.41 4.26 -25.10
C PHE A 93 19.55 5.31 -26.22
N ILE A 94 18.43 5.82 -26.73
CA ILE A 94 18.40 6.75 -27.87
C ILE A 94 19.18 8.04 -27.56
N ASN A 95 19.05 8.57 -26.34
CA ASN A 95 19.74 9.78 -25.88
C ASN A 95 20.98 9.48 -25.02
N GLY A 96 21.40 8.21 -24.93
CA GLY A 96 22.48 7.76 -24.05
C GLY A 96 22.11 7.73 -22.55
N GLU A 97 20.97 8.30 -22.18
CA GLU A 97 20.40 8.25 -20.83
C GLU A 97 18.87 8.09 -20.88
N VAL A 98 18.31 7.47 -19.84
CA VAL A 98 16.86 7.39 -19.60
C VAL A 98 16.60 7.82 -18.15
N PRO A 99 15.91 8.97 -17.94
CA PRO A 99 15.55 9.41 -16.61
C PRO A 99 14.35 8.60 -16.10
N LEU A 100 14.53 7.88 -14.99
CA LEU A 100 13.48 7.15 -14.31
C LEU A 100 13.30 7.69 -12.89
N TYR A 101 12.16 7.41 -12.26
CA TYR A 101 11.93 7.73 -10.85
C TYR A 101 11.23 6.56 -10.15
N ILE A 102 11.45 6.44 -8.84
CA ILE A 102 10.82 5.41 -8.02
C ILE A 102 9.50 5.91 -7.46
N ASP A 103 8.42 5.44 -8.05
CA ASP A 103 7.07 5.64 -7.54
C ASP A 103 6.71 4.62 -6.43
N ALA A 104 5.60 4.84 -5.72
CA ALA A 104 5.07 3.94 -4.70
C ALA A 104 4.74 2.54 -5.24
N GLU A 105 4.41 2.43 -6.53
CA GLU A 105 4.27 1.15 -7.23
C GLU A 105 5.60 0.40 -7.37
N CYS A 106 6.71 1.13 -7.50
CA CYS A 106 8.05 0.54 -7.51
C CYS A 106 8.49 0.06 -6.14
N ALA A 107 7.94 0.65 -5.07
CA ALA A 107 8.24 0.29 -3.70
C ALA A 107 7.62 -1.04 -3.26
N GLY A 108 6.72 -1.65 -4.05
CA GLY A 108 6.16 -2.96 -3.75
C GLY A 108 5.04 -2.96 -2.70
N VAL A 109 4.55 -1.77 -2.34
CA VAL A 109 3.57 -1.60 -1.26
C VAL A 109 2.21 -2.16 -1.65
N ASN A 110 1.82 -2.01 -2.91
CA ASN A 110 0.56 -2.56 -3.41
C ASN A 110 0.50 -4.07 -3.24
N GLU A 111 1.56 -4.77 -3.63
CA GLU A 111 1.69 -6.23 -3.56
C GLU A 111 1.69 -6.72 -2.11
N ILE A 112 2.37 -6.01 -1.22
CA ILE A 112 2.40 -6.32 0.22
C ILE A 112 1.01 -6.14 0.83
N MET A 113 0.29 -5.07 0.47
CA MET A 113 -1.07 -4.81 0.94
C MET A 113 -2.06 -5.85 0.42
N PHE A 114 -1.97 -6.22 -0.85
CA PHE A 114 -2.79 -7.26 -1.47
C PHE A 114 -2.60 -8.62 -0.80
N LEU A 115 -1.35 -9.10 -0.72
CA LEU A 115 -1.03 -10.38 -0.09
C LEU A 115 -1.34 -10.37 1.40
N GLY A 116 -1.01 -9.27 2.10
CA GLY A 116 -1.33 -9.07 3.51
C GLY A 116 -2.83 -9.19 3.78
N THR A 117 -3.67 -8.60 2.91
CA THR A 117 -5.13 -8.68 3.01
C THR A 117 -5.63 -10.11 2.85
N LEU A 118 -5.15 -10.84 1.84
CA LEU A 118 -5.48 -12.26 1.65
C LEU A 118 -5.11 -13.10 2.88
N MET A 119 -3.92 -12.89 3.44
CA MET A 119 -3.45 -13.60 4.64
C MET A 119 -4.25 -13.22 5.90
N LEU A 120 -4.66 -11.95 6.04
CA LEU A 120 -5.45 -11.47 7.17
C LEU A 120 -6.88 -12.02 7.15
N LEU A 121 -7.48 -12.13 5.97
CA LEU A 121 -8.83 -12.65 5.78
C LEU A 121 -8.87 -14.18 5.83
N THR A 122 -7.73 -14.86 5.70
CA THR A 122 -7.63 -16.31 5.85
C THR A 122 -7.99 -16.72 7.30
N PRO A 123 -9.09 -17.45 7.52
CA PRO A 123 -9.55 -17.78 8.86
C PRO A 123 -8.76 -18.93 9.48
N GLY A 124 -8.82 -19.05 10.81
CA GLY A 124 -8.27 -20.20 11.54
C GLY A 124 -6.76 -20.20 11.78
N VAL A 125 -6.04 -19.13 11.42
CA VAL A 125 -4.57 -19.00 11.64
C VAL A 125 -4.27 -18.18 12.89
N GLN A 126 -3.41 -18.69 13.77
CA GLN A 126 -2.95 -18.00 14.98
C GLN A 126 -2.26 -16.66 14.64
N LYS A 127 -2.53 -15.61 15.44
CA LYS A 127 -2.02 -14.24 15.20
C LYS A 127 -0.49 -14.17 15.06
N GLN A 128 0.25 -14.85 15.93
CA GLN A 128 1.72 -14.83 15.92
C GLN A 128 2.31 -15.39 14.61
N ILE A 129 1.80 -16.54 14.17
CA ILE A 129 2.22 -17.19 12.92
C ILE A 129 1.86 -16.30 11.72
N ARG A 130 0.67 -15.68 11.76
CA ARG A 130 0.20 -14.78 10.72
C ARG A 130 1.11 -13.56 10.56
N TYR A 131 1.40 -12.83 11.64
CA TYR A 131 2.27 -11.65 11.57
C TYR A 131 3.70 -12.00 11.18
N ARG A 132 4.24 -13.11 11.71
CA ARG A 132 5.58 -13.60 11.31
C ARG A 132 5.63 -13.96 9.82
N SER A 133 4.59 -14.60 9.31
CA SER A 133 4.50 -14.94 7.88
C SER A 133 4.33 -13.69 7.01
N LEU A 134 3.53 -12.72 7.45
CA LEU A 134 3.31 -11.46 6.75
C LEU A 134 4.61 -10.67 6.65
N LEU A 135 5.38 -10.57 7.74
CA LEU A 135 6.70 -9.92 7.72
C LEU A 135 7.67 -10.63 6.77
N GLY A 136 7.72 -11.96 6.82
CA GLY A 136 8.57 -12.74 5.91
C GLY A 136 8.18 -12.57 4.44
N MET A 137 6.89 -12.60 4.13
CA MET A 137 6.38 -12.38 2.77
C MET A 137 6.63 -10.96 2.30
N ALA A 138 6.48 -9.96 3.16
CA ALA A 138 6.78 -8.57 2.81
C ALA A 138 8.25 -8.40 2.38
N VAL A 139 9.20 -9.03 3.10
CA VAL A 139 10.62 -9.03 2.72
C VAL A 139 10.85 -9.72 1.38
N ILE A 140 10.21 -10.87 1.14
CA ILE A 140 10.35 -11.60 -0.13
C ILE A 140 9.81 -10.77 -1.30
N VAL A 141 8.62 -10.19 -1.14
CA VAL A 141 7.99 -9.33 -2.16
C VAL A 141 8.85 -8.10 -2.43
N GLN A 142 9.38 -7.44 -1.38
CA GLN A 142 10.29 -6.31 -1.53
C GLN A 142 11.55 -6.68 -2.32
N PHE A 143 12.13 -7.85 -2.02
CA PHE A 143 13.31 -8.34 -2.70
C PHE A 143 13.03 -8.62 -4.19
N LEU A 144 11.88 -9.22 -4.52
CA LEU A 144 11.49 -9.44 -5.92
C LEU A 144 11.24 -8.13 -6.67
N ASN A 145 10.61 -7.16 -6.03
CA ASN A 145 10.43 -5.82 -6.60
C ASN A 145 11.78 -5.13 -6.87
N PHE A 146 12.74 -5.28 -5.95
CA PHE A 146 14.09 -4.79 -6.17
C PHE A 146 14.79 -5.49 -7.34
N LEU A 147 14.67 -6.82 -7.45
CA LEU A 147 15.21 -7.55 -8.61
C LEU A 147 14.58 -7.10 -9.93
N ARG A 148 13.30 -6.73 -9.94
CA ARG A 148 12.65 -6.13 -11.11
C ARG A 148 13.33 -4.82 -11.50
N LEU A 149 13.59 -3.92 -10.56
CA LEU A 149 14.32 -2.67 -10.83
C LEU A 149 15.71 -2.94 -11.41
N MET A 150 16.43 -3.90 -10.85
CA MET A 150 17.75 -4.32 -11.34
C MET A 150 17.71 -4.91 -12.75
N ALA A 151 16.62 -5.58 -13.14
CA ALA A 151 16.46 -6.16 -14.46
C ALA A 151 16.22 -5.11 -15.56
N LEU A 152 15.71 -3.92 -15.21
CA LEU A 152 15.42 -2.86 -16.20
C LEU A 152 16.66 -2.46 -17.00
N TYR A 153 17.80 -2.32 -16.34
CA TYR A 153 19.04 -1.89 -17.00
C TYR A 153 19.50 -2.84 -18.13
N PRO A 154 19.72 -4.16 -17.91
CA PRO A 154 20.14 -5.05 -18.98
C PRO A 154 19.08 -5.21 -20.09
N ILE A 155 17.79 -5.11 -19.76
CA ILE A 155 16.71 -5.15 -20.76
C ILE A 155 16.75 -3.90 -21.63
N GLY A 156 16.83 -2.71 -21.02
CA GLY A 156 16.93 -1.44 -21.72
C GLY A 156 18.16 -1.36 -22.63
N MET A 157 19.29 -1.93 -22.19
CA MET A 157 20.51 -2.00 -23.01
C MET A 157 20.38 -2.89 -24.26
N GLN A 158 19.51 -3.90 -24.25
CA GLN A 158 19.35 -4.84 -25.37
C GLN A 158 18.20 -4.48 -26.30
N TYR A 159 17.08 -4.00 -25.73
CA TYR A 159 15.81 -3.83 -26.44
C TYR A 159 15.36 -2.37 -26.55
N GLY A 160 16.04 -1.44 -25.87
CA GLY A 160 15.70 -0.02 -25.84
C GLY A 160 14.64 0.35 -24.79
N GLU A 161 14.38 1.64 -24.68
CA GLU A 161 13.51 2.24 -23.65
C GLU A 161 12.04 1.81 -23.74
N ALA A 162 11.47 1.81 -24.95
CA ALA A 162 10.05 1.50 -25.15
C ALA A 162 9.71 0.06 -24.73
N GLU A 163 10.50 -0.90 -25.20
CA GLU A 163 10.33 -2.32 -24.87
C GLU A 163 10.61 -2.61 -23.39
N MET A 164 11.57 -1.90 -22.79
CA MET A 164 11.83 -1.96 -21.35
C MET A 164 10.59 -1.54 -20.55
N ASN A 165 9.95 -0.45 -20.94
CA ASN A 165 8.76 0.05 -20.25
C ASN A 165 7.55 -0.89 -20.43
N GLU A 166 7.33 -1.42 -21.64
CA GLU A 166 6.26 -2.39 -21.89
C GLU A 166 6.48 -3.68 -21.09
N MET A 167 7.71 -4.21 -21.04
CA MET A 167 8.01 -5.38 -20.22
C MET A 167 7.83 -5.08 -18.73
N HIS A 168 8.26 -3.91 -18.26
CA HIS A 168 8.06 -3.49 -16.88
C HIS A 168 6.58 -3.50 -16.51
N GLU A 169 5.74 -2.90 -17.35
CA GLU A 169 4.30 -2.83 -17.17
C GLU A 169 3.65 -4.22 -17.18
N PHE A 170 4.08 -5.10 -18.10
CA PHE A 170 3.58 -6.48 -18.17
C PHE A 170 3.92 -7.30 -16.92
N ILE A 171 5.19 -7.29 -16.50
CA ILE A 171 5.66 -8.00 -15.30
C ILE A 171 4.92 -7.48 -14.07
N PHE A 172 4.71 -6.17 -13.98
CA PHE A 172 3.99 -5.53 -12.88
C PHE A 172 2.50 -5.92 -12.86
N LYS A 173 1.76 -5.67 -13.94
CA LYS A 173 0.29 -5.86 -13.95
C LYS A 173 -0.13 -7.32 -13.88
N GLN A 174 0.57 -8.20 -14.59
CA GLN A 174 0.15 -9.61 -14.74
C GLN A 174 1.06 -10.57 -13.98
N GLY A 175 2.38 -10.37 -14.06
CA GLY A 175 3.36 -11.26 -13.46
C GLY A 175 3.26 -11.30 -11.93
N PHE A 176 3.26 -10.13 -11.29
CA PHE A 176 3.19 -10.05 -9.84
C PHE A 176 1.85 -10.56 -9.28
N LEU A 177 0.72 -10.29 -9.93
CA LEU A 177 -0.57 -10.81 -9.47
C LEU A 177 -0.58 -12.34 -9.37
N ILE A 178 -0.10 -13.02 -10.43
CA ILE A 178 -0.01 -14.48 -10.45
C ILE A 178 0.94 -14.97 -9.35
N LEU A 179 2.10 -14.34 -9.22
CA LEU A 179 3.11 -14.69 -8.23
C LEU A 179 2.58 -14.57 -6.79
N LEU A 180 1.84 -13.51 -6.48
CA LEU A 180 1.24 -13.30 -5.15
C LEU A 180 0.17 -14.35 -4.83
N ILE A 181 -0.66 -14.71 -5.80
CA ILE A 181 -1.65 -15.79 -5.63
C ILE A 181 -0.93 -17.12 -5.35
N VAL A 182 0.16 -17.41 -6.07
CA VAL A 182 0.97 -18.60 -5.83
C VAL A 182 1.61 -18.57 -4.44
N PHE A 183 2.16 -17.45 -3.99
CA PHE A 183 2.73 -17.32 -2.65
C PHE A 183 1.70 -17.53 -1.56
N TRP A 184 0.51 -16.93 -1.71
CA TRP A 184 -0.59 -17.14 -0.80
C TRP A 184 -1.00 -18.63 -0.79
N PHE A 185 -1.11 -19.26 -1.96
CA PHE A 185 -1.51 -20.67 -2.08
C PHE A 185 -0.48 -21.62 -1.46
N VAL A 186 0.82 -21.41 -1.73
CA VAL A 186 1.91 -22.18 -1.12
C VAL A 186 1.90 -22.03 0.40
N TRP A 187 1.78 -20.80 0.90
CA TRP A 187 1.67 -20.54 2.33
C TRP A 187 0.44 -21.22 2.95
N PHE A 188 -0.71 -21.15 2.29
CA PHE A 188 -1.94 -21.80 2.72
C PHE A 188 -1.77 -23.33 2.80
N MET A 189 -1.20 -23.95 1.77
CA MET A 189 -0.89 -25.39 1.78
C MET A 189 0.08 -25.76 2.89
N MET A 190 1.10 -24.93 3.15
CA MET A 190 2.06 -25.17 4.23
C MET A 190 1.38 -25.12 5.61
N LEU A 191 0.44 -24.20 5.82
CA LEU A 191 -0.33 -24.13 7.05
C LEU A 191 -1.22 -25.37 7.25
N GLU A 192 -1.85 -25.84 6.17
CA GLU A 192 -2.68 -27.04 6.20
C GLU A 192 -1.86 -28.29 6.51
N ARG A 193 -0.71 -28.47 5.83
CA ARG A 193 0.20 -29.61 6.08
C ARG A 193 0.73 -29.65 7.51
N ARG A 194 0.95 -28.48 8.14
CA ARG A 194 1.46 -28.39 9.51
C ARG A 194 0.35 -28.41 10.58
N GLY A 195 -0.91 -28.52 10.20
CA GLY A 195 -2.04 -28.50 11.14
C GLY A 195 -2.21 -27.18 11.91
N LEU A 196 -1.60 -26.08 11.43
CA LEU A 196 -1.57 -24.78 12.11
C LEU A 196 -2.85 -23.95 11.87
N ARG A 197 -3.84 -24.55 11.20
CA ARG A 197 -5.12 -23.92 10.86
C ARG A 197 -6.28 -24.69 11.48
N ASN A 198 -7.11 -23.99 12.24
CA ASN A 198 -8.37 -24.53 12.73
C ASN A 198 -9.42 -24.58 11.60
N LYS A 199 -9.83 -25.78 11.19
CA LYS A 199 -10.81 -26.02 10.10
C LYS A 199 -12.23 -25.59 10.46
N ASN A 200 -12.53 -25.41 11.75
CA ASN A 200 -13.85 -25.04 12.25
C ASN A 200 -14.06 -23.52 12.32
N ALA A 201 -13.01 -22.72 12.09
CA ALA A 201 -13.12 -21.27 12.07
C ALA A 201 -13.74 -20.81 10.75
N LYS A 202 -15.07 -20.72 10.71
CA LYS A 202 -15.81 -20.05 9.63
C LYS A 202 -16.06 -18.59 10.01
N PRO A 203 -15.89 -17.64 9.08
CA PRO A 203 -16.30 -16.26 9.31
C PRO A 203 -17.83 -16.20 9.38
N ALA A 204 -18.37 -15.79 10.53
CA ALA A 204 -19.81 -15.65 10.74
C ALA A 204 -20.20 -14.16 10.77
N LEU A 205 -21.42 -13.85 10.32
CA LEU A 205 -21.96 -12.47 10.33
C LEU A 205 -22.02 -11.86 11.74
N SER A 206 -22.03 -12.70 12.78
CA SER A 206 -22.02 -12.33 14.19
C SER A 206 -20.74 -11.59 14.63
N ASP A 207 -19.64 -11.67 13.87
CA ASP A 207 -18.43 -10.90 14.15
C ASP A 207 -18.61 -9.38 13.93
N LEU A 208 -19.57 -8.96 13.11
CA LEU A 208 -19.85 -7.52 12.88
C LEU A 208 -20.53 -6.86 14.10
N TYR A 209 -21.39 -7.61 14.81
CA TYR A 209 -22.08 -7.11 16.01
C TYR A 209 -21.11 -6.83 17.17
N LYS A 210 -19.90 -7.41 17.11
CA LYS A 210 -18.83 -7.29 18.11
C LYS A 210 -18.29 -5.87 18.29
N TYR A 211 -18.46 -4.99 17.30
CA TYR A 211 -17.91 -3.63 17.29
C TYR A 211 -18.91 -2.53 17.65
N ARG A 212 -20.13 -2.87 18.06
CA ARG A 212 -21.24 -1.91 18.21
C ARG A 212 -21.12 -0.92 19.38
N ASN A 213 -20.22 -1.17 20.34
CA ASN A 213 -20.12 -0.36 21.56
C ASN A 213 -18.79 0.39 21.65
N LEU A 214 -18.63 1.49 20.92
CA LEU A 214 -17.45 2.35 21.09
C LEU A 214 -17.47 3.02 22.48
N ARG A 215 -16.36 2.95 23.23
CA ARG A 215 -16.17 3.68 24.51
C ARG A 215 -14.86 4.47 24.50
N MET A 216 -14.85 5.63 25.15
CA MET A 216 -13.61 6.38 25.41
C MET A 216 -12.72 5.60 26.38
N ARG A 217 -11.40 5.63 26.17
CA ARG A 217 -10.45 4.92 27.02
C ARG A 217 -10.11 5.74 28.27
N GLU A 218 -10.37 5.19 29.45
CA GLU A 218 -10.09 5.86 30.74
C GLU A 218 -8.60 6.01 31.06
N SER A 219 -7.74 5.14 30.51
CA SER A 219 -6.29 5.19 30.68
C SER A 219 -5.56 4.93 29.37
N LEU A 220 -4.72 5.86 28.93
CA LEU A 220 -3.91 5.69 27.73
C LEU A 220 -2.67 4.81 28.02
N PRO A 221 -2.48 3.69 27.31
CA PRO A 221 -1.25 2.91 27.43
C PRO A 221 -0.09 3.69 26.80
N LYS A 222 1.14 3.37 27.24
CA LYS A 222 2.37 3.99 26.73
C LYS A 222 2.45 4.01 25.19
N ALA A 223 2.00 2.93 24.54
CA ALA A 223 1.97 2.85 23.07
C ALA A 223 1.02 3.87 22.43
N SER A 224 -0.16 4.12 23.01
CA SER A 224 -1.09 5.15 22.51
C SER A 224 -0.54 6.56 22.73
N VAL A 225 0.17 6.80 23.83
CA VAL A 225 0.84 8.08 24.07
C VAL A 225 1.95 8.33 23.05
N ILE A 226 2.80 7.33 22.78
CA ILE A 226 3.83 7.42 21.74
C ILE A 226 3.20 7.70 20.37
N ALA A 227 2.13 6.98 20.01
CA ALA A 227 1.41 7.22 18.77
C ALA A 227 0.87 8.65 18.67
N LEU A 228 0.26 9.19 19.74
CA LEU A 228 -0.23 10.57 19.77
C LEU A 228 0.90 11.60 19.62
N VAL A 229 2.06 11.37 20.23
CA VAL A 229 3.23 12.24 20.08
C VAL A 229 3.70 12.24 18.63
N ILE A 230 3.80 11.07 17.99
CA ILE A 230 4.16 10.95 16.57
C ILE A 230 3.13 11.69 15.70
N CYS A 231 1.83 11.53 15.97
CA CYS A 231 0.78 12.26 15.24
C CYS A 231 0.88 13.78 15.43
N ALA A 232 1.22 14.25 16.63
CA ALA A 232 1.41 15.68 16.87
C ALA A 232 2.61 16.22 16.08
N PHE A 233 3.74 15.49 16.06
CA PHE A 233 4.89 15.87 15.24
C PHE A 233 4.55 15.88 13.75
N LEU A 234 3.87 14.84 13.24
CA LEU A 234 3.44 14.78 11.84
C LEU A 234 2.52 15.94 11.49
N ALA A 235 1.52 16.24 12.33
CA ALA A 235 0.60 17.34 12.08
C ALA A 235 1.32 18.70 12.06
N VAL A 236 2.23 18.95 13.00
CA VAL A 236 3.04 20.17 13.05
C VAL A 236 3.94 20.28 11.81
N TRP A 237 4.59 19.17 11.42
CA TRP A 237 5.42 19.11 10.22
C TRP A 237 4.62 19.42 8.95
N SER A 238 3.47 18.79 8.76
CA SER A 238 2.57 19.08 7.63
C SER A 238 2.09 20.53 7.61
N THR A 239 1.83 21.14 8.78
CA THR A 239 1.50 22.56 8.86
C THR A 239 2.69 23.44 8.49
N TYR A 240 3.89 23.12 8.97
CA TYR A 240 5.11 23.85 8.63
C TYR A 240 5.39 23.87 7.12
N GLU A 241 5.31 22.71 6.47
CA GLU A 241 5.56 22.57 5.02
C GLU A 241 4.64 23.45 4.16
N VAL A 242 3.37 23.62 4.55
CA VAL A 242 2.37 24.37 3.77
C VAL A 242 2.34 25.86 4.11
N THR A 243 2.74 26.23 5.34
CA THR A 243 2.52 27.60 5.85
C THR A 243 3.79 28.40 6.13
N MET A 244 4.92 27.73 6.38
CA MET A 244 6.15 28.37 6.84
C MET A 244 7.37 28.06 5.98
N ASN A 245 7.34 27.01 5.15
CA ASN A 245 8.44 26.69 4.25
C ASN A 245 8.47 27.68 3.06
N GLU A 246 9.47 28.58 3.05
CA GLU A 246 9.61 29.61 2.03
C GLU A 246 9.75 29.05 0.60
N GLU A 247 10.36 27.88 0.42
CA GLU A 247 10.51 27.26 -0.90
C GLU A 247 9.16 26.77 -1.42
N ASN A 248 8.39 26.07 -0.58
CA ASN A 248 7.04 25.62 -0.94
C ASN A 248 6.08 26.78 -1.19
N LEU A 249 6.21 27.87 -0.41
CA LEU A 249 5.39 29.07 -0.59
C LEU A 249 5.67 29.78 -1.92
N LYS A 250 6.87 29.64 -2.50
CA LYS A 250 7.15 30.13 -3.85
C LYS A 250 6.37 29.32 -4.89
N PHE A 251 6.37 28.00 -4.78
CA PHE A 251 5.60 27.13 -5.68
C PHE A 251 4.10 27.40 -5.57
N LYS A 252 3.59 27.63 -4.36
CA LYS A 252 2.21 28.09 -4.15
C LYS A 252 1.89 29.36 -4.94
N GLY A 253 2.76 30.37 -4.86
CA GLY A 253 2.55 31.65 -5.55
C GLY A 253 2.49 31.48 -7.07
N VAL A 254 3.36 30.64 -7.65
CA VAL A 254 3.36 30.33 -9.08
C VAL A 254 2.11 29.51 -9.47
N ALA A 255 1.72 28.53 -8.66
CA ALA A 255 0.55 27.70 -8.91
C ALA A 255 -0.76 28.50 -8.92
N GLU A 256 -0.90 29.50 -8.04
CA GLU A 256 -2.09 30.37 -7.97
C GLU A 256 -2.21 31.31 -9.18
N ASP A 257 -1.09 31.66 -9.83
CA ASP A 257 -1.03 32.52 -11.01
C ASP A 257 -1.11 31.74 -12.33
N CYS A 258 -1.00 30.40 -12.26
CA CYS A 258 -0.96 29.51 -13.40
C CYS A 258 -2.35 29.33 -14.02
N GLN A 259 -2.51 29.66 -15.31
CA GLN A 259 -3.75 29.48 -16.05
C GLN A 259 -3.54 28.64 -17.31
N TYR A 260 -4.59 27.91 -17.71
CA TYR A 260 -4.54 27.08 -18.89
C TYR A 260 -4.84 27.91 -20.15
N ASP A 261 -3.85 28.00 -21.04
CA ASP A 261 -3.98 28.54 -22.39
C ASP A 261 -4.11 27.38 -23.42
N PRO A 262 -5.11 27.42 -24.33
CA PRO A 262 -5.29 26.37 -25.34
C PRO A 262 -4.13 26.19 -26.34
N MET A 263 -3.27 27.21 -26.53
CA MET A 263 -2.16 27.16 -27.48
C MET A 263 -0.82 26.88 -26.80
N GLU A 264 -0.60 27.37 -25.59
CA GLU A 264 0.69 27.30 -24.89
C GLU A 264 0.68 26.37 -23.66
N GLY A 265 -0.49 25.84 -23.28
CA GLY A 265 -0.65 24.99 -22.10
C GLY A 265 -0.74 25.82 -20.82
N TYR A 266 -0.27 25.27 -19.70
CA TYR A 266 -0.28 25.97 -18.41
C TYR A 266 0.80 27.05 -18.37
N VAL A 267 0.39 28.32 -18.37
CA VAL A 267 1.26 29.50 -18.37
C VAL A 267 0.93 30.47 -17.23
N ASP A 268 1.96 31.12 -16.70
CA ASP A 268 1.83 32.18 -15.68
C ASP A 268 1.51 33.55 -16.30
N SER A 269 1.32 34.58 -15.47
CA SER A 269 1.09 35.95 -15.94
C SER A 269 2.25 36.57 -16.73
N GLU A 270 3.44 35.96 -16.68
CA GLU A 270 4.64 36.35 -17.44
C GLU A 270 4.81 35.57 -18.75
N GLY A 271 3.90 34.63 -19.06
CA GLY A 271 3.95 33.79 -20.25
C GLY A 271 4.97 32.64 -20.17
N LYS A 272 5.40 32.25 -18.96
CA LYS A 272 6.29 31.10 -18.74
C LYS A 272 5.47 29.86 -18.41
N SER A 273 5.97 28.69 -18.79
CA SER A 273 5.36 27.41 -18.41
C SER A 273 5.41 27.22 -16.89
N CYS A 274 4.24 27.05 -16.26
CA CYS A 274 4.10 26.89 -14.80
C CYS A 274 3.67 25.48 -14.37
N PHE A 275 3.58 24.54 -15.32
CA PHE A 275 3.08 23.20 -15.08
C PHE A 275 3.87 22.41 -14.02
N VAL A 276 5.20 22.53 -14.00
CA VAL A 276 6.06 21.77 -13.09
C VAL A 276 5.92 22.29 -11.67
N GLU A 277 5.96 23.60 -11.48
CA GLU A 277 5.81 24.29 -10.21
C GLU A 277 4.42 24.06 -9.61
N MET A 278 3.39 24.07 -10.46
CA MET A 278 2.02 23.72 -10.07
C MET A 278 1.96 22.29 -9.53
N ASN A 279 2.53 21.32 -10.26
CA ASN A 279 2.52 19.92 -9.84
C ASN A 279 3.30 19.69 -8.53
N ILE A 280 4.41 20.42 -8.31
CA ILE A 280 5.15 20.39 -7.05
C ILE A 280 4.26 20.88 -5.90
N TRP A 281 3.56 22.00 -6.08
CA TRP A 281 2.66 22.53 -5.05
C TRP A 281 1.51 21.58 -4.73
N ASP A 282 0.88 21.01 -5.75
CA ASP A 282 -0.22 20.04 -5.59
C ASP A 282 0.26 18.82 -4.78
N ASN A 283 1.46 18.30 -5.08
CA ASN A 283 2.07 17.21 -4.31
C ASN A 283 2.32 17.58 -2.83
N VAL A 284 2.85 18.79 -2.56
CA VAL A 284 3.12 19.27 -1.19
C VAL A 284 1.81 19.41 -0.40
N TRP A 285 0.79 19.97 -1.03
CA TRP A 285 -0.53 20.16 -0.45
C TRP A 285 -1.21 18.81 -0.13
N ASP A 286 -1.22 17.90 -1.09
CA ASP A 286 -1.82 16.58 -0.94
C ASP A 286 -1.14 15.76 0.16
N ARG A 287 0.20 15.78 0.21
CA ARG A 287 0.98 15.13 1.28
C ARG A 287 0.59 15.66 2.65
N SER A 288 0.34 16.96 2.75
CA SER A 288 0.05 17.64 4.01
C SER A 288 -1.38 17.38 4.50
N ILE A 289 -2.37 17.40 3.60
CA ILE A 289 -3.76 17.00 3.93
C ILE A 289 -3.79 15.55 4.43
N ARG A 290 -3.13 14.65 3.72
CA ARG A 290 -3.09 13.22 4.09
C ARG A 290 -2.38 13.03 5.42
N GLY A 291 -1.31 13.79 5.69
CA GLY A 291 -0.63 13.83 6.99
C GLY A 291 -1.55 14.25 8.14
N TRP A 292 -2.37 15.29 7.94
CA TRP A 292 -3.37 15.71 8.93
C TRP A 292 -4.47 14.67 9.14
N LEU A 293 -5.02 14.11 8.06
CA LEU A 293 -6.06 13.08 8.14
C LEU A 293 -5.55 11.82 8.84
N PHE A 294 -4.35 11.34 8.49
CA PHE A 294 -3.73 10.19 9.14
C PHE A 294 -3.52 10.45 10.63
N SER A 295 -2.99 11.62 10.98
CA SER A 295 -2.80 12.04 12.38
C SER A 295 -4.14 12.09 13.14
N GLY A 296 -5.20 12.60 12.51
CA GLY A 296 -6.54 12.65 13.10
C GLY A 296 -7.15 11.26 13.34
N ILE A 297 -7.05 10.36 12.35
CA ILE A 297 -7.58 8.99 12.44
C ILE A 297 -6.82 8.19 13.52
N VAL A 298 -5.49 8.25 13.51
CA VAL A 298 -4.68 7.52 14.49
C VAL A 298 -4.88 8.09 15.90
N ALA A 299 -5.01 9.41 16.04
CA ALA A 299 -5.35 10.02 17.32
C ALA A 299 -6.72 9.56 17.82
N MET A 300 -7.74 9.51 16.95
CA MET A 300 -9.06 8.98 17.29
C MET A 300 -8.96 7.52 17.76
N LEU A 301 -8.25 6.66 17.03
CA LEU A 301 -8.07 5.24 17.38
C LEU A 301 -7.25 5.05 18.67
N ALA A 302 -6.32 5.95 18.97
CA ALA A 302 -5.54 5.92 20.20
C ALA A 302 -6.40 6.25 21.44
N ILE A 303 -7.41 7.12 21.27
CA ILE A 303 -8.30 7.61 22.33
C ILE A 303 -9.52 6.68 22.51
N VAL A 304 -10.04 6.10 21.43
CA VAL A 304 -11.23 5.24 21.44
C VAL A 304 -10.85 3.77 21.69
N LYS A 305 -11.56 3.11 22.61
CA LYS A 305 -11.43 1.67 22.86
C LYS A 305 -12.62 0.94 22.23
N ALA A 306 -12.33 0.05 21.29
CA ALA A 306 -13.27 -1.01 20.93
C ALA A 306 -13.26 -2.06 22.07
N PRO A 307 -14.40 -2.34 22.73
CA PRO A 307 -14.46 -3.37 23.75
C PRO A 307 -14.22 -4.73 23.10
N GLN A 308 -13.15 -5.41 23.51
CA GLN A 308 -13.05 -6.85 23.35
C GLN A 308 -14.18 -7.46 24.19
N PRO A 309 -15.07 -8.31 23.64
CA PRO A 309 -15.99 -9.04 24.48
C PRO A 309 -15.17 -9.87 25.46
N LYS A 310 -15.56 -9.86 26.74
CA LYS A 310 -15.11 -10.89 27.67
C LYS A 310 -15.46 -12.22 27.02
N VAL A 311 -14.45 -13.02 26.67
CA VAL A 311 -14.65 -14.44 26.44
C VAL A 311 -15.10 -14.97 27.79
N ALA A 312 -16.41 -15.08 27.99
CA ALA A 312 -16.96 -15.71 29.17
C ALA A 312 -16.52 -17.18 29.13
N GLY A 313 -15.70 -17.56 30.12
CA GLY A 313 -15.42 -18.93 30.57
C GLY A 313 -15.18 -19.98 29.49
N LEU A 314 -13.93 -20.18 29.08
CA LEU A 314 -13.52 -21.48 28.52
C LEU A 314 -12.05 -21.86 28.83
N TRP A 315 -11.46 -21.21 29.81
CA TRP A 315 -10.20 -21.63 30.43
C TRP A 315 -10.31 -21.31 31.92
N GLU A 316 -11.13 -22.09 32.62
CA GLU A 316 -10.78 -22.41 34.01
C GLU A 316 -9.58 -23.37 33.94
N GLU A 317 -8.62 -23.06 34.79
CA GLU A 317 -7.34 -23.67 35.06
C GLU A 317 -7.35 -25.20 35.02
N GLU A 318 -6.38 -25.78 34.30
CA GLU A 318 -5.39 -26.73 34.84
C GLU A 318 -4.02 -26.46 34.20
#